data_AF-A0A956CQJ2-F1
#
_entry.id   AF-A0A956CQJ2-F1
#
_cell.length_a   1.000
_cell.length_b   1.000
_cell.length_c   1.000
_cell.angle_alpha   90.00
_cell.angle_beta   90.00
_cell.angle_gamma   90.00
#
_symmetry.space_group_name_H-M   'P 1'
#
loop_
_entity.id
_entity.type
_entity.pdbx_description
1 polymer ?
#
loop_
_entity_poly.entity_id
_entity_poly.type
_entity_poly.pdbx_seq_one_letter_code
_entity_poly.pdbx_strand_id
1 'polypeptide(L)'
;GCGSAIASSSLATEWIKGKTIDEAAALSNTSIVEELNLPPVKIHCSVLAEDAVKSAIADFRAKQASKRGEANAPAASEQPKP
;
A
#
# COMPACT_ATOMS: atom_id res chain seq x y z
N GLY A 1 12.99 -3.70 8.37
CA GLY A 1 12.74 -2.42 7.71
C GLY A 1 13.33 -1.27 8.51
N CYS A 2 13.68 -0.14 7.87
CA CYS A 2 14.13 1.08 8.54
C CYS A 2 12.95 1.74 9.30
N GLY A 3 13.20 2.48 10.39
CA GLY A 3 12.14 3.16 11.16
C GLY A 3 11.27 4.09 10.30
N SER A 4 11.83 4.69 9.25
CA SER A 4 11.10 5.51 8.28
C SER A 4 10.07 4.72 7.47
N ALA A 5 10.36 3.45 7.14
CA ALA A 5 9.41 2.57 6.46
C ALA A 5 8.26 2.17 7.38
N ILE A 6 8.55 1.88 8.66
CA ILE A 6 7.53 1.54 9.65
C ILE A 6 6.59 2.74 9.87
N ALA A 7 7.13 3.95 10.02
CA ALA A 7 6.35 5.16 10.15
C ALA A 7 5.46 5.42 8.91
N SER A 8 6.04 5.25 7.70
CA SER A 8 5.30 5.41 6.43
C SER A 8 4.16 4.40 6.30
N SER A 9 4.40 3.13 6.59
CA SER A 9 3.36 2.09 6.55
C SER A 9 2.27 2.34 7.59
N SER A 10 2.64 2.72 8.82
CA SER A 10 1.67 3.00 9.89
C SER A 10 0.76 4.18 9.53
N LEU A 11 1.34 5.26 9.00
CA LEU A 11 0.59 6.43 8.55
C LEU A 11 -0.36 6.08 7.40
N ALA A 12 0.16 5.36 6.40
CA ALA A 12 -0.63 4.92 5.25
C ALA A 12 -1.85 4.09 5.68
N THR A 13 -1.69 3.14 6.62
CA THR A 13 -2.81 2.32 7.10
C THR A 13 -3.89 3.11 7.83
N GLU A 14 -3.50 4.13 8.61
CA GLU A 14 -4.49 4.96 9.31
C GLU A 14 -5.20 5.92 8.34
N TRP A 15 -4.52 6.42 7.32
CA TRP A 15 -5.13 7.29 6.31
C TRP A 15 -6.16 6.59 5.44
N ILE A 16 -5.96 5.32 5.09
CA ILE A 16 -6.90 4.55 4.26
C ILE A 16 -8.04 3.91 5.07
N LYS A 17 -7.94 3.90 6.40
CA LYS A 17 -8.94 3.29 7.28
C LYS A 17 -10.27 4.04 7.19
N GLY A 18 -11.34 3.34 6.83
CA GLY A 18 -12.68 3.93 6.70
C GLY A 18 -12.89 4.75 5.42
N LYS A 19 -11.88 4.85 4.54
CA LYS A 19 -12.00 5.44 3.21
C LYS A 19 -12.54 4.43 2.19
N THR A 20 -13.04 4.95 1.07
CA THR A 20 -13.40 4.12 -0.07
C THR A 20 -12.15 3.58 -0.78
N ILE A 21 -12.31 2.53 -1.58
CA ILE A 21 -11.18 1.91 -2.32
C ILE A 21 -10.53 2.90 -3.29
N ASP A 22 -11.30 3.75 -3.95
CA ASP A 22 -10.76 4.75 -4.88
C ASP A 22 -9.99 5.84 -4.15
N GLU A 23 -10.46 6.29 -2.98
CA GLU A 23 -9.69 7.21 -2.14
C GLU A 23 -8.41 6.57 -1.61
N ALA A 24 -8.44 5.29 -1.23
CA ALA A 24 -7.26 4.56 -0.82
C ALA A 24 -6.25 4.38 -1.97
N ALA A 25 -6.74 4.24 -3.21
CA ALA A 25 -5.89 4.16 -4.41
C ALA A 25 -5.27 5.52 -4.78
N ALA A 26 -5.87 6.62 -4.34
CA ALA A 26 -5.36 7.99 -4.52
C ALA A 26 -4.27 8.38 -3.51
N LEU A 27 -3.89 7.48 -2.59
CA LEU A 27 -2.75 7.67 -1.69
C LEU A 27 -1.48 7.95 -2.51
N SER A 28 -0.74 9.01 -2.15
CA SER A 28 0.49 9.44 -2.82
C SER A 28 1.67 9.42 -1.85
N ASN A 29 2.83 8.95 -2.31
CA ASN A 29 4.08 9.02 -1.54
C ASN A 29 4.45 10.47 -1.18
N THR A 30 4.12 11.45 -2.02
CA THR A 30 4.47 12.86 -1.79
C THR A 30 3.83 13.36 -0.50
N SER A 31 2.56 13.06 -0.28
CA SER A 31 1.84 13.43 0.95
C SER A 31 2.43 12.75 2.18
N ILE A 32 2.91 11.50 2.05
CA ILE A 32 3.57 10.78 3.15
C ILE A 32 4.94 11.40 3.48
N VAL A 33 5.70 11.81 2.45
CA VAL A 33 7.01 12.47 2.62
C VAL A 33 6.86 13.82 3.30
N GLU A 34 5.86 14.60 2.90
CA GLU A 34 5.54 15.90 3.50
C GLU A 34 5.13 15.75 4.97
N GLU A 35 4.21 14.83 5.28
CA GLU A 35 3.75 14.61 6.66
C GLU A 35 4.85 14.12 7.60
N LEU A 36 5.68 13.17 7.13
CA LEU A 36 6.80 12.62 7.92
C LEU A 36 8.07 13.48 7.83
N ASN A 37 8.01 14.59 7.10
CA ASN A 37 9.12 15.52 6.85
C ASN A 37 10.42 14.79 6.46
N LEU A 38 10.27 13.76 5.61
CA LEU A 38 11.36 12.85 5.27
C LEU A 38 12.39 13.56 4.36
N PRO A 39 13.69 13.43 4.65
CA PRO A 39 14.72 13.96 3.77
C PRO A 39 14.70 13.21 2.42
N PRO A 40 15.14 13.85 1.32
CA PRO A 40 15.02 13.31 -0.04
C PRO A 40 15.65 11.92 -0.23
N VAL A 41 16.67 11.59 0.57
CA VAL A 41 17.34 10.29 0.56
C VAL A 41 16.49 9.12 1.09
N LYS A 42 15.39 9.38 1.80
CA LYS A 42 14.52 8.35 2.41
C LYS A 42 13.13 8.21 1.76
N ILE A 43 12.93 8.81 0.59
CA ILE A 43 11.66 8.72 -0.18
C ILE A 43 11.32 7.27 -0.58
N HIS A 44 12.30 6.37 -0.69
CA HIS A 44 12.02 4.96 -0.98
C HIS A 44 11.08 4.31 0.06
N CYS A 45 11.09 4.77 1.31
CA CYS A 45 10.22 4.26 2.37
C CYS A 45 8.74 4.62 2.14
N SER A 46 8.46 5.80 1.57
CA SER A 46 7.09 6.24 1.27
C SER A 46 6.57 5.64 -0.04
N VAL A 47 7.44 5.48 -1.05
CA VAL A 47 7.11 4.77 -2.30
C VAL A 47 6.71 3.32 -2.01
N LEU A 48 7.46 2.63 -1.13
CA LEU A 48 7.12 1.26 -0.74
C LEU A 48 5.74 1.17 -0.06
N ALA A 49 5.35 2.16 0.75
CA ALA A 49 4.04 2.18 1.37
C ALA A 49 2.91 2.42 0.36
N GLU A 50 3.12 3.34 -0.59
CA GLU A 50 2.17 3.61 -1.68
C GLU A 50 1.97 2.38 -2.57
N ASP A 51 3.06 1.77 -3.04
CA ASP A 51 3.02 0.61 -3.93
C ASP A 51 2.35 -0.60 -3.25
N ALA A 52 2.60 -0.81 -1.96
CA ALA A 52 1.97 -1.86 -1.19
C ALA A 52 0.44 -1.69 -1.12
N VAL A 53 -0.04 -0.47 -0.88
CA VAL A 53 -1.48 -0.18 -0.83
C VAL A 53 -2.13 -0.37 -2.20
N LYS A 54 -1.51 0.15 -3.26
CA LYS A 54 -2.02 -0.03 -4.64
C LYS A 54 -2.07 -1.49 -5.06
N SER A 55 -1.02 -2.25 -4.74
CA SER A 55 -0.96 -3.68 -5.02
C SER A 55 -2.04 -4.45 -4.26
N ALA A 56 -2.25 -4.13 -2.97
CA ALA A 56 -3.30 -4.75 -2.17
C ALA A 56 -4.71 -4.44 -2.71
N ILE A 57 -4.95 -3.21 -3.18
CA ILE A 57 -6.21 -2.82 -3.82
C ILE A 57 -6.42 -3.56 -5.14
N ALA A 58 -5.39 -3.67 -5.97
CA ALA A 58 -5.45 -4.41 -7.22
C ALA A 58 -5.75 -5.90 -6.99
N ASP A 59 -5.06 -6.54 -6.04
CA ASP A 59 -5.32 -7.92 -5.63
C ASP A 59 -6.74 -8.08 -5.08
N PHE A 60 -7.22 -7.15 -4.25
CA PHE A 60 -8.59 -7.17 -3.75
C PHE A 60 -9.62 -7.08 -4.88
N ARG A 61 -9.43 -6.17 -5.84
CA ARG A 61 -10.33 -6.02 -7.00
C ARG A 61 -10.33 -7.27 -7.87
N ALA A 62 -9.17 -7.83 -8.15
CA ALA A 62 -9.04 -9.09 -8.88
C ALA A 62 -9.75 -10.23 -8.14
N LYS A 63 -9.54 -10.35 -6.83
CA LYS A 63 -10.21 -11.34 -5.99
C LYS A 63 -11.72 -11.13 -5.92
N GLN A 64 -12.24 -9.91 -5.94
CA GLN A 64 -13.68 -9.65 -5.98
C GLN A 64 -14.31 -10.04 -7.32
N ALA A 65 -13.59 -9.82 -8.43
CA ALA A 65 -14.01 -10.30 -9.74
C ALA A 65 -14.03 -11.84 -9.77
N SER A 66 -13.01 -12.49 -9.19
CA SER A 66 -12.91 -13.95 -9.09
C SER A 66 -13.83 -14.57 -8.03
N LYS A 67 -14.19 -13.85 -6.95
CA LYS A 67 -15.10 -14.31 -5.89
C LYS A 67 -16.55 -14.41 -6.33
N ARG A 68 -16.93 -13.72 -7.41
CA ARG A 68 -18.20 -13.99 -8.09
C ARG A 68 -18.20 -15.37 -8.78
N GLY A 69 -17.03 -16.03 -8.88
CA GLY A 69 -16.85 -17.37 -9.43
C GLY A 69 -16.39 -18.46 -8.44
N GLU A 70 -15.61 -18.21 -7.39
CA GLU A 70 -15.10 -19.31 -6.55
C GLU A 70 -14.72 -18.89 -5.12
N ALA A 71 -15.36 -19.53 -4.14
CA ALA A 71 -14.95 -19.53 -2.74
C ALA A 71 -13.89 -20.63 -2.52
N ASN A 72 -12.65 -20.44 -2.96
CA ASN A 72 -11.53 -21.29 -2.51
C ASN A 72 -10.15 -20.60 -2.67
N ALA A 73 -9.29 -20.73 -1.66
CA ALA A 73 -7.95 -20.11 -1.52
C ALA A 73 -6.84 -20.91 -2.27
N PRO A 74 -5.52 -20.59 -2.27
CA PRO A 74 -4.76 -19.64 -1.44
C PRO A 74 -3.67 -18.75 -2.14
N ALA A 75 -3.13 -17.82 -1.34
CA ALA A 75 -1.79 -17.20 -1.30
C ALA A 75 -0.90 -17.01 -2.55
N ALA A 76 -0.19 -15.87 -2.51
CA ALA A 76 1.16 -15.58 -3.05
C ALA A 76 1.27 -14.86 -4.40
N SER A 77 1.76 -13.62 -4.32
CA SER A 77 2.86 -13.15 -5.15
C SER A 77 3.67 -12.12 -4.35
N GLU A 78 4.46 -12.64 -3.39
CA GLU A 78 5.68 -11.99 -2.91
C GLU A 78 6.55 -11.71 -4.15
N GLN A 79 6.82 -10.45 -4.46
CA GLN A 79 7.73 -10.12 -5.55
C GLN A 79 9.18 -10.32 -5.06
N PRO A 80 9.98 -11.20 -5.68
CA PRO A 80 11.41 -11.25 -5.42
C PRO A 80 12.03 -9.95 -5.93
N LYS A 81 12.57 -9.13 -5.02
CA LYS A 81 13.42 -7.98 -5.38
C LYS A 81 14.88 -8.47 -5.43
N PRO A 82 15.67 -8.11 -6.47
CA PRO A 82 17.01 -8.65 -6.72
C PRO A 82 18.01 -8.41 -5.59
#